data_AF-A0A7W1P8C5-F1
#
_entry.id   AF-A0A7W1P8C5-F1
#
_cell.length_a   1.000
_cell.length_b   1.000
_cell.length_c   1.000
_cell.angle_alpha   90.00
_cell.angle_beta   90.00
_cell.angle_gamma   90.00
#
_symmetry.space_group_name_H-M   'P 1'
#
loop_
_entity.id
_entity.type
_entity.pdbx_description
1 polymer ?
#
loop_
_entity_poly.entity_id
_entity_poly.type
_entity_poly.pdbx_seq_one_letter_code
_entity_poly.pdbx_strand_id
1 'polypeptide(L)'
;MTSSTALRWCLVLLIASLSAATAGLVRAAGQDVGTEAQRESGKTLYLNYCAQCHGEKGDGEGYATPHLSPRPRDFTTGKYKVRSTPNGALPTHQDLVNIIRRGMPYTSMPAWPTLSDREVADLAYFMTTFSPDFSNPEYVPQPVPLPNAPKATAESIEIGRKLYEETGCAQCHGTLGRGDGPTAPTLTDDGGHPIRAADLAQRWTFRGGSSREDIFRTMSTGFNGTPMPSFLEALTDEQRWAITDFIASLSGSDGPGYSTLVVARHVEESIDLEKGAALFETAPVARFPIVGQIMEPGRSFHPPATSVTVQAIYDARSVALLVRWHDMSAQRTGNNGPSLPVPPEEETAAPGAGESIWGVEETTPAPAAQDPFADPFADPGTPAVAESEFSDAVAIQLPSQVPTDARKPYFIFGDAQNPVDLWFFDLADSEPLQFAGRGSADIAPNDTGDLTGVASYDQGEWSVIFKRPLRATSGAPLVPGSFMPIAFSVWDGFSRERGNRRGLTTWYSLYVEPEEVPSAVGPMVRTAGIILAIELVLIGWVRRRYDSRTSADSGGEQRPQAATSV
;
A
#
# COMPACT_ATOMS: atom_id res chain seq x y z
N MET A 1 -3.56 38.47 -85.67
CA MET A 1 -3.63 37.21 -84.88
C MET A 1 -3.19 37.52 -83.47
N THR A 2 -4.14 38.03 -82.70
CA THR A 2 -3.96 38.77 -81.44
C THR A 2 -4.96 38.19 -80.44
N SER A 3 -4.66 37.01 -79.89
CA SER A 3 -5.52 36.38 -78.87
C SER A 3 -4.79 35.28 -78.10
N SER A 4 -3.59 35.55 -77.58
CA SER A 4 -2.86 34.57 -76.76
C SER A 4 -2.04 35.19 -75.63
N THR A 5 -1.61 36.45 -75.76
CA THR A 5 -0.78 37.11 -74.74
C THR A 5 -1.60 37.81 -73.65
N ALA A 6 -2.82 38.28 -73.93
CA ALA A 6 -3.66 38.97 -72.92
C ALA A 6 -4.24 38.03 -71.85
N LEU A 7 -4.45 36.74 -72.18
CA LEU A 7 -5.07 35.78 -71.26
C LEU A 7 -4.08 35.23 -70.20
N ARG A 8 -2.77 35.32 -70.46
CA ARG A 8 -1.72 34.87 -69.53
C ARG A 8 -1.42 35.89 -68.42
N TRP A 9 -1.68 37.17 -68.63
CA TRP A 9 -1.42 38.20 -67.62
C TRP A 9 -2.59 38.42 -66.64
N CYS A 10 -3.84 38.17 -67.06
CA CYS A 10 -4.98 38.20 -66.13
C CYS A 10 -5.01 37.04 -65.13
N LEU A 11 -4.46 35.87 -65.49
CA LEU A 11 -4.45 34.71 -64.59
C LEU A 11 -3.38 34.83 -63.49
N VAL A 12 -2.24 35.47 -63.77
CA VAL A 12 -1.16 35.67 -62.79
C VAL A 12 -1.52 36.76 -61.77
N LEU A 13 -2.27 37.80 -62.17
CA LEU A 13 -2.74 38.84 -61.24
C LEU A 13 -3.91 38.35 -60.36
N LEU A 14 -4.78 37.46 -60.86
CA LEU A 14 -5.84 36.85 -60.05
C LEU A 14 -5.32 35.82 -59.03
N ILE A 15 -4.22 35.13 -59.31
CA ILE A 15 -3.58 34.21 -58.36
C ILE A 15 -2.76 34.97 -57.31
N ALA A 16 -2.18 36.13 -57.65
CA ALA A 16 -1.47 36.98 -56.70
C ALA A 16 -2.42 37.73 -55.73
N SER A 17 -3.62 38.10 -56.16
CA SER A 17 -4.62 38.74 -55.27
C SER A 17 -5.43 37.75 -54.43
N LEU A 18 -5.54 36.47 -54.82
CA LEU A 18 -6.14 35.43 -53.98
C LEU A 18 -5.18 34.84 -52.93
N SER A 19 -3.87 35.05 -53.09
CA SER A 19 -2.85 34.56 -52.15
C SER A 19 -2.50 35.58 -51.06
N ALA A 20 -3.02 36.82 -51.15
CA ALA A 20 -2.80 37.87 -50.16
C ALA A 20 -3.97 38.07 -49.16
N ALA A 21 -5.07 37.31 -49.30
CA ALA A 21 -6.24 37.40 -48.44
C ALA A 21 -6.41 36.22 -47.45
N THR A 22 -5.47 35.27 -47.43
CA THR A 22 -5.43 34.16 -46.45
C THR A 22 -4.25 34.27 -45.48
N ALA A 23 -3.53 35.39 -45.47
CA ALA A 23 -2.81 35.84 -44.27
C ALA A 23 -3.82 36.49 -43.32
N GLY A 24 -4.88 35.75 -42.96
CA GLY A 24 -5.58 36.03 -41.73
C GLY A 24 -4.52 35.98 -40.65
N LEU A 25 -4.41 37.04 -39.85
CA LEU A 25 -3.68 37.02 -38.60
C LEU A 25 -4.05 35.69 -37.92
N VAL A 26 -3.10 34.77 -37.83
CA VAL A 26 -3.14 33.72 -36.82
C VAL A 26 -3.01 34.51 -35.52
N ARG A 27 -4.14 35.01 -35.03
CA ARG A 27 -4.28 35.45 -33.67
C ARG A 27 -3.90 34.22 -32.88
N ALA A 28 -2.74 34.25 -32.23
CA ALA A 28 -2.33 33.21 -31.29
C ALA A 28 -3.58 32.95 -30.43
N ALA A 29 -4.19 31.78 -30.62
CA ALA A 29 -5.41 31.46 -29.91
C ALA A 29 -4.98 31.41 -28.44
N GLY A 30 -5.45 32.40 -27.67
CA GLY A 30 -5.27 32.38 -26.22
C GLY A 30 -5.82 31.09 -25.65
N GLN A 31 -5.39 30.74 -24.44
CA GLN A 31 -5.90 29.56 -23.77
C GLN A 31 -7.44 29.55 -23.75
N ASP A 32 -8.04 28.40 -24.04
CA ASP A 32 -9.48 28.22 -23.86
C ASP A 32 -9.80 28.21 -22.36
N VAL A 33 -10.36 29.31 -21.89
CA VAL A 33 -10.82 29.52 -20.50
C VAL A 33 -12.35 29.51 -20.39
N GLY A 34 -13.03 29.07 -21.46
CA GLY A 34 -14.48 28.95 -21.51
C GLY A 34 -15.22 30.28 -21.60
N THR A 35 -16.54 30.20 -21.74
CA THR A 35 -17.44 31.37 -21.69
C THR A 35 -17.77 31.75 -20.25
N GLU A 36 -18.25 32.98 -20.05
CA GLU A 36 -18.69 33.45 -18.72
C GLU A 36 -19.81 32.58 -18.14
N ALA A 37 -20.76 32.15 -18.97
CA ALA A 37 -21.85 31.27 -18.55
C ALA A 37 -21.34 29.90 -18.05
N GLN A 38 -20.30 29.35 -18.68
CA GLN A 38 -19.69 28.09 -18.25
C GLN A 38 -18.94 28.26 -16.94
N ARG A 39 -18.24 29.39 -16.74
CA ARG A 39 -17.56 29.68 -15.48
C ARG A 39 -18.54 29.91 -14.34
N GLU A 40 -19.68 30.58 -14.57
CA GLU A 40 -20.71 30.76 -13.53
C GLU A 40 -21.41 29.45 -13.16
N SER A 41 -21.66 28.58 -14.16
CA SER A 41 -22.10 27.19 -13.95
C SER A 41 -21.08 26.43 -13.09
N GLY A 42 -19.80 26.46 -13.46
CA GLY A 42 -18.70 25.85 -12.71
C GLY A 42 -18.53 26.40 -11.30
N LYS A 43 -18.72 27.71 -11.10
CA LYS A 43 -18.68 28.36 -9.78
C LYS A 43 -19.73 27.79 -8.83
N THR A 44 -20.96 27.60 -9.33
CA THR A 44 -22.04 27.02 -8.54
C THR A 44 -21.66 25.60 -8.08
N LEU A 45 -21.10 24.79 -8.98
CA LEU A 45 -20.61 23.45 -8.63
C LEU A 45 -19.46 23.50 -7.63
N TYR A 46 -18.51 24.41 -7.83
CA TYR A 46 -17.35 24.56 -6.95
C TYR A 46 -17.75 24.90 -5.52
N LEU A 47 -18.66 25.86 -5.32
CA LEU A 47 -19.12 26.25 -4.00
C LEU A 47 -19.85 25.10 -3.28
N ASN A 48 -20.58 24.27 -4.04
CA ASN A 48 -21.32 23.14 -3.47
C ASN A 48 -20.43 21.94 -3.12
N TYR A 49 -19.36 21.70 -3.88
CA TYR A 49 -18.62 20.42 -3.84
C TYR A 49 -17.13 20.55 -3.48
N CYS A 50 -16.52 21.70 -3.73
CA CYS A 50 -15.05 21.87 -3.68
C CYS A 50 -14.61 22.86 -2.59
N ALA A 51 -15.37 23.94 -2.36
CA ALA A 51 -14.97 25.05 -1.49
C ALA A 51 -14.75 24.64 -0.02
N GLN A 52 -15.41 23.58 0.46
CA GLN A 52 -15.20 23.08 1.82
C GLN A 52 -13.74 22.65 2.08
N CYS A 53 -13.06 22.14 1.05
CA CYS A 53 -11.66 21.74 1.12
C CYS A 53 -10.75 22.80 0.51
N HIS A 54 -11.06 23.29 -0.69
CA HIS A 54 -10.18 24.19 -1.44
C HIS A 54 -10.35 25.69 -1.11
N GLY A 55 -11.29 26.04 -0.23
CA GLY A 55 -11.62 27.43 0.13
C GLY A 55 -12.49 28.10 -0.93
N GLU A 56 -13.34 29.06 -0.55
CA GLU A 56 -14.15 29.80 -1.54
C GLU A 56 -13.31 30.60 -2.55
N LYS A 57 -12.08 30.95 -2.15
CA LYS A 57 -11.10 31.69 -2.97
C LYS A 57 -10.16 30.77 -3.74
N GLY A 58 -10.26 29.45 -3.60
CA GLY A 58 -9.32 28.50 -4.19
C GLY A 58 -7.92 28.55 -3.61
N ASP A 59 -7.74 29.10 -2.41
CA ASP A 59 -6.46 29.25 -1.71
C ASP A 59 -6.03 27.98 -0.93
N GLY A 60 -6.84 26.92 -0.97
CA GLY A 60 -6.55 25.68 -0.24
C GLY A 60 -6.86 25.76 1.25
N GLU A 61 -7.44 26.86 1.74
CA GLU A 61 -7.73 27.12 3.16
C GLU A 61 -9.23 26.95 3.47
N GLY A 62 -9.85 25.90 2.91
CA GLY A 62 -11.22 25.53 3.25
C GLY A 62 -11.35 25.07 4.71
N TYR A 63 -12.58 25.09 5.23
CA TYR A 63 -12.87 24.68 6.61
C TYR A 63 -12.32 23.29 6.97
N ALA A 64 -12.25 22.37 6.00
CA ALA A 64 -11.74 21.02 6.23
C ALA A 64 -10.21 20.94 6.30
N THR A 65 -9.46 21.91 5.77
CA THR A 65 -7.98 21.86 5.59
C THR A 65 -7.19 21.42 6.83
N PRO A 66 -7.48 21.87 8.06
CA PRO A 66 -6.76 21.41 9.26
C PRO A 66 -6.81 19.90 9.49
N HIS A 67 -7.80 19.22 8.93
CA HIS A 67 -8.02 17.78 9.04
C HIS A 67 -7.74 17.05 7.73
N LEU A 68 -6.92 17.60 6.83
CA LEU A 68 -6.56 16.97 5.55
C LEU A 68 -5.05 16.88 5.37
N SER A 69 -4.55 15.66 5.12
CA SER A 69 -3.17 15.39 4.73
C SER A 69 -3.17 14.42 3.54
N PRO A 70 -2.62 14.80 2.38
CA PRO A 70 -2.00 16.09 2.07
C PRO A 70 -3.01 17.25 2.11
N ARG A 71 -2.52 18.48 2.33
CA ARG A 71 -3.34 19.69 2.24
C ARG A 71 -4.02 19.82 0.86
N PRO A 72 -5.23 20.39 0.79
CA PRO A 72 -5.88 20.74 -0.47
C PRO A 72 -5.00 21.65 -1.33
N ARG A 73 -5.15 21.53 -2.65
CA ARG A 73 -4.38 22.36 -3.58
C ARG A 73 -4.84 23.82 -3.50
N ASP A 74 -3.89 24.72 -3.28
CA ASP A 74 -4.00 26.15 -3.60
C ASP A 74 -3.92 26.38 -5.11
N PHE A 75 -5.05 26.72 -5.71
CA PHE A 75 -5.22 27.02 -7.14
C PHE A 75 -4.73 28.42 -7.52
N THR A 76 -4.59 29.34 -6.57
CA THR A 76 -4.16 30.73 -6.83
C THR A 76 -2.72 30.79 -7.33
N THR A 77 -1.91 29.80 -6.95
CA THR A 77 -0.50 29.65 -7.37
C THR A 77 -0.31 29.25 -8.84
N GLY A 78 -1.35 28.76 -9.52
CA GLY A 78 -1.22 28.15 -10.85
C GLY A 78 -0.41 26.84 -10.89
N LYS A 79 0.07 26.32 -9.75
CA LYS A 79 0.90 25.11 -9.68
C LYS A 79 0.06 23.85 -9.52
N TYR A 80 -0.06 23.06 -10.58
CA TYR A 80 -0.78 21.78 -10.55
C TYR A 80 0.19 20.58 -10.57
N LYS A 81 -0.08 19.55 -9.75
CA LYS A 81 0.77 18.35 -9.70
C LYS A 81 0.66 17.55 -11.01
N VAL A 82 -0.52 17.03 -11.30
CA VAL A 82 -0.77 16.09 -12.39
C VAL A 82 -1.11 16.86 -13.67
N ARG A 83 -0.24 16.77 -14.70
CA ARG A 83 -0.35 17.52 -15.96
C ARG A 83 0.19 16.70 -17.14
N SER A 84 -0.11 17.17 -18.35
CA SER A 84 0.51 16.72 -19.60
C SER A 84 1.49 17.75 -20.20
N THR A 85 1.80 18.82 -19.46
CA THR A 85 2.67 19.94 -19.87
C THR A 85 4.03 19.91 -19.15
N PRO A 86 5.06 20.63 -19.63
CA PRO A 86 6.37 20.67 -18.99
C PRO A 86 6.32 21.10 -17.51
N ASN A 87 7.34 20.74 -16.72
CA ASN A 87 7.47 21.23 -15.34
C ASN A 87 7.41 22.78 -15.30
N GLY A 88 6.71 23.34 -14.33
CA GLY A 88 6.46 24.77 -14.19
C GLY A 88 5.31 25.32 -15.04
N ALA A 89 4.88 24.61 -16.10
CA ALA A 89 3.78 25.07 -16.95
C ALA A 89 2.38 24.81 -16.34
N LEU A 90 1.39 25.59 -16.77
CA LEU A 90 -0.02 25.41 -16.43
C LEU A 90 -0.56 24.07 -16.95
N PRO A 91 -1.60 23.49 -16.29
CA PRO A 91 -2.33 22.34 -16.83
C PRO A 91 -3.12 22.74 -18.09
N THR A 92 -3.37 21.75 -18.97
CA THR A 92 -4.42 21.91 -19.98
C THR A 92 -5.82 21.83 -19.35
N HIS A 93 -6.84 22.30 -20.06
CA HIS A 93 -8.23 22.08 -19.65
C HIS A 93 -8.54 20.59 -19.47
N GLN A 94 -8.01 19.73 -20.36
CA GLN A 94 -8.22 18.29 -20.27
C GLN A 94 -7.55 17.68 -19.04
N ASP A 95 -6.40 18.18 -18.60
CA ASP A 95 -5.76 17.74 -17.35
C ASP A 95 -6.67 18.03 -16.14
N LEU A 96 -7.28 19.22 -16.09
CA LEU A 96 -8.23 19.60 -15.04
C LEU A 96 -9.48 18.70 -15.06
N VAL A 97 -10.05 18.45 -16.24
CA VAL A 97 -11.18 17.53 -16.40
C VAL A 97 -10.81 16.12 -15.91
N ASN A 98 -9.64 15.60 -16.32
CA ASN A 98 -9.19 14.27 -15.94
C ASN A 98 -9.02 14.12 -14.43
N ILE A 99 -8.41 15.12 -13.76
CA ILE A 99 -8.17 15.05 -12.32
C ILE A 99 -9.46 15.19 -11.51
N ILE A 100 -10.43 16.02 -11.96
CA ILE A 100 -11.75 16.10 -11.31
C ILE A 100 -12.48 14.77 -11.43
N ARG A 101 -12.48 14.14 -12.61
CA ARG A 101 -13.18 12.86 -12.79
C ARG A 101 -12.60 11.74 -11.96
N ARG A 102 -11.27 11.64 -11.97
CA ARG A 102 -10.54 10.56 -11.32
C ARG A 102 -10.43 10.76 -9.81
N GLY A 103 -10.40 12.01 -9.35
CA GLY A 103 -9.91 12.36 -8.02
C GLY A 103 -8.40 12.09 -7.88
N MET A 104 -7.92 12.13 -6.64
CA MET A 104 -6.55 11.71 -6.29
C MET A 104 -6.63 10.57 -5.28
N PRO A 105 -6.35 9.32 -5.69
CA PRO A 105 -6.35 8.16 -4.79
C PRO A 105 -5.51 8.41 -3.53
N TYR A 106 -5.95 7.84 -2.40
CA TYR A 106 -5.27 7.95 -1.09
C TYR A 106 -5.06 9.40 -0.62
N THR A 107 -5.96 10.28 -1.04
CA THR A 107 -6.16 11.63 -0.50
C THR A 107 -7.65 11.86 -0.31
N SER A 108 -8.02 12.97 0.29
CA SER A 108 -9.43 13.36 0.46
C SER A 108 -10.06 14.00 -0.78
N MET A 109 -9.42 13.93 -1.95
CA MET A 109 -9.99 14.39 -3.22
C MET A 109 -10.69 13.22 -3.95
N PRO A 110 -12.02 13.05 -3.81
CA PRO A 110 -12.74 11.93 -4.39
C PRO A 110 -12.88 12.07 -5.92
N ALA A 111 -13.24 10.96 -6.56
CA ALA A 111 -13.79 10.99 -7.91
C ALA A 111 -15.21 11.58 -7.90
N TRP A 112 -15.60 12.25 -8.98
CA TRP A 112 -16.93 12.84 -9.15
C TRP A 112 -17.73 12.15 -10.27
N PRO A 113 -18.07 10.85 -10.14
CA PRO A 113 -18.72 10.09 -11.21
C PRO A 113 -20.17 10.51 -11.47
N THR A 114 -20.77 11.26 -10.54
CA THR A 114 -22.16 11.73 -10.65
C THR A 114 -22.31 13.02 -11.44
N LEU A 115 -21.22 13.77 -11.66
CA LEU A 115 -21.23 14.98 -12.48
C LEU A 115 -21.17 14.59 -13.96
N SER A 116 -22.01 15.22 -14.77
CA SER A 116 -22.02 15.06 -16.22
C SER A 116 -20.76 15.63 -16.87
N ASP A 117 -20.50 15.23 -18.12
CA ASP A 117 -19.33 15.69 -18.85
C ASP A 117 -19.25 17.20 -19.00
N ARG A 118 -20.41 17.82 -19.19
CA ARG A 118 -20.54 19.26 -19.27
C ARG A 118 -20.25 19.94 -17.93
N GLU A 119 -20.80 19.41 -16.83
CA GLU A 119 -20.59 19.98 -15.49
C GLU A 119 -19.12 19.93 -15.07
N VAL A 120 -18.42 18.83 -15.37
CA VAL A 120 -16.98 18.73 -15.10
C VAL A 120 -16.19 19.72 -15.95
N ALA A 121 -16.53 19.88 -17.23
CA ALA A 121 -15.88 20.87 -18.08
C ALA A 121 -16.12 22.30 -17.59
N ASP A 122 -17.35 22.65 -17.23
CA ASP A 122 -17.71 23.96 -16.68
C ASP A 122 -16.94 24.24 -15.37
N LEU A 123 -16.84 23.24 -14.48
CA LEU A 123 -16.03 23.33 -13.26
C LEU A 123 -14.53 23.54 -13.56
N ALA A 124 -13.98 22.82 -14.53
CA ALA A 124 -12.58 22.99 -14.95
C ALA A 124 -12.33 24.40 -15.53
N TYR A 125 -13.28 25.01 -16.26
CA TYR A 125 -13.17 26.40 -16.68
C TYR A 125 -13.20 27.36 -15.50
N PHE A 126 -14.08 27.14 -14.52
CA PHE A 126 -14.13 27.98 -13.33
C PHE A 126 -12.81 27.95 -12.54
N MET A 127 -12.15 26.79 -12.44
CA MET A 127 -10.84 26.67 -11.76
C MET A 127 -9.76 27.59 -12.36
N THR A 128 -9.83 27.89 -13.66
CA THR A 128 -8.87 28.80 -14.31
C THR A 128 -8.99 30.25 -13.82
N THR A 129 -10.08 30.61 -13.13
CA THR A 129 -10.30 31.97 -12.62
C THR A 129 -9.48 32.30 -11.37
N PHE A 130 -8.95 31.30 -10.67
CA PHE A 130 -8.23 31.49 -9.41
C PHE A 130 -6.81 32.03 -9.60
N SER A 131 -6.20 31.83 -10.77
CA SER A 131 -4.86 32.34 -11.08
C SER A 131 -4.89 33.24 -12.31
N PRO A 132 -4.27 34.44 -12.25
CA PRO A 132 -4.18 35.32 -13.42
C PRO A 132 -3.34 34.72 -14.56
N ASP A 133 -2.49 33.73 -14.26
CA ASP A 133 -1.59 33.11 -15.23
C ASP A 133 -2.37 32.44 -16.38
N PHE A 134 -3.55 31.89 -16.10
CA PHE A 134 -4.41 31.30 -17.13
C PHE A 134 -4.94 32.31 -18.16
N SER A 135 -4.96 33.60 -17.82
CA SER A 135 -5.33 34.68 -18.75
C SER A 135 -4.14 35.28 -19.47
N ASN A 136 -2.91 34.88 -19.13
CA ASN A 136 -1.69 35.38 -19.75
C ASN A 136 -1.41 34.66 -21.08
N PRO A 137 -1.35 35.38 -22.23
CA PRO A 137 -1.01 34.77 -23.52
C PRO A 137 0.37 34.14 -23.59
N GLU A 138 1.29 34.44 -22.66
CA GLU A 138 2.62 33.85 -22.59
C GLU A 138 2.64 32.47 -21.92
N TYR A 139 1.60 32.12 -21.16
CA TYR A 139 1.52 30.87 -20.38
C TYR A 139 0.60 29.81 -20.99
N VAL A 140 0.35 29.89 -22.30
CA VAL A 140 -0.49 28.91 -23.00
C VAL A 140 0.09 27.50 -22.86
N PRO A 141 -0.65 26.55 -22.27
CA PRO A 141 -0.15 25.21 -21.98
C PRO A 141 0.13 24.43 -23.26
N GLN A 142 1.38 24.01 -23.44
CA GLN A 142 1.79 23.14 -24.55
C GLN A 142 2.06 21.73 -24.02
N PRO A 143 1.27 20.72 -24.43
CA PRO A 143 1.53 19.34 -24.03
C PRO A 143 2.89 18.85 -24.52
N VAL A 144 3.55 18.04 -23.69
CA VAL A 144 4.79 17.36 -24.09
C VAL A 144 4.46 16.13 -24.94
N PRO A 145 5.34 15.72 -25.87
CA PRO A 145 5.20 14.43 -26.55
C PRO A 145 5.26 13.29 -25.52
N LEU A 146 4.24 12.46 -25.50
CA LEU A 146 4.18 11.24 -24.68
C LEU A 146 3.98 10.06 -25.64
N PRO A 147 5.04 9.35 -26.05
CA PRO A 147 4.92 8.23 -26.98
C PRO A 147 4.08 7.09 -26.37
N ASN A 148 3.58 6.20 -27.21
CA ASN A 148 2.84 5.03 -26.73
C ASN A 148 3.76 4.05 -26.00
N ALA A 149 3.20 3.35 -25.00
CA ALA A 149 3.94 2.39 -24.21
C ALA A 149 4.45 1.21 -25.06
N PRO A 150 5.77 0.94 -25.08
CA PRO A 150 6.28 -0.32 -25.62
C PRO A 150 5.81 -1.48 -24.75
N LYS A 151 5.91 -2.72 -25.22
CA LYS A 151 5.60 -3.88 -24.39
C LYS A 151 6.70 -4.07 -23.33
N ALA A 152 6.31 -4.14 -22.06
CA ALA A 152 7.24 -4.43 -20.98
C ALA A 152 7.84 -5.84 -21.13
N THR A 153 9.14 -5.97 -20.88
CA THR A 153 9.88 -7.23 -20.89
C THR A 153 10.70 -7.37 -19.60
N ALA A 154 11.18 -8.58 -19.29
CA ALA A 154 12.07 -8.76 -18.15
C ALA A 154 13.37 -7.95 -18.30
N GLU A 155 13.83 -7.76 -19.54
CA GLU A 155 15.01 -6.96 -19.86
C GLU A 155 14.77 -5.46 -19.61
N SER A 156 13.62 -4.91 -20.04
CA SER A 156 13.28 -3.49 -19.78
C SER A 156 13.14 -3.20 -18.28
N ILE A 157 12.62 -4.14 -17.50
CA ILE A 157 12.52 -4.05 -16.04
C ILE A 157 13.90 -3.98 -15.41
N GLU A 158 14.84 -4.85 -15.82
CA GLU A 158 16.20 -4.85 -15.25
C GLU A 158 16.99 -3.59 -15.65
N ILE A 159 16.84 -3.11 -16.88
CA ILE A 159 17.40 -1.81 -17.30
C ILE A 159 16.78 -0.69 -16.45
N GLY A 160 15.47 -0.72 -16.25
CA GLY A 160 14.73 0.25 -15.45
C GLY A 160 15.20 0.31 -14.01
N ARG A 161 15.45 -0.85 -13.40
CA ARG A 161 15.96 -0.96 -12.02
C ARG A 161 17.32 -0.27 -11.87
N LYS A 162 18.24 -0.52 -12.80
CA LYS A 162 19.57 0.14 -12.80
C LYS A 162 19.44 1.66 -12.96
N LEU A 163 18.66 2.10 -13.94
CA LEU A 163 18.43 3.52 -14.19
C LEU A 163 17.74 4.21 -13.00
N TYR A 164 16.83 3.52 -12.32
CA TYR A 164 16.16 4.04 -11.13
C TYR A 164 17.15 4.33 -9.99
N GLU A 165 18.13 3.45 -9.77
CA GLU A 165 19.21 3.67 -8.80
C GLU A 165 20.17 4.77 -9.26
N GLU A 166 20.64 4.72 -10.51
CA GLU A 166 21.62 5.65 -11.10
C GLU A 166 21.09 7.09 -11.22
N THR A 167 19.79 7.26 -11.45
CA THR A 167 19.14 8.58 -11.60
C THR A 167 18.79 9.21 -10.24
N GLY A 168 19.02 8.49 -9.14
CA GLY A 168 18.77 9.00 -7.78
C GLY A 168 17.32 8.87 -7.31
N CYS A 169 16.45 8.12 -7.99
CA CYS A 169 15.06 7.91 -7.56
C CYS A 169 15.01 7.26 -6.16
N ALA A 170 15.95 6.35 -5.89
CA ALA A 170 16.09 5.67 -4.61
C ALA A 170 16.42 6.61 -3.43
N GLN A 171 16.92 7.83 -3.67
CA GLN A 171 17.22 8.79 -2.60
C GLN A 171 15.97 9.25 -1.86
N CYS A 172 14.83 9.31 -2.56
CA CYS A 172 13.53 9.68 -1.99
C CYS A 172 12.62 8.46 -1.83
N HIS A 173 12.60 7.56 -2.82
CA HIS A 173 11.65 6.45 -2.85
C HIS A 173 12.19 5.14 -2.29
N GLY A 174 13.49 5.04 -1.98
CA GLY A 174 14.15 3.80 -1.57
C GLY A 174 14.36 2.82 -2.73
N THR A 175 15.16 1.78 -2.52
CA THR A 175 15.55 0.82 -3.57
C THR A 175 14.39 -0.05 -4.04
N LEU A 176 13.45 -0.36 -3.14
CA LEU A 176 12.22 -1.10 -3.45
C LEU A 176 11.02 -0.20 -3.68
N GLY A 177 11.25 1.13 -3.73
CA GLY A 177 10.19 2.10 -3.98
C GLY A 177 9.22 2.29 -2.81
N ARG A 178 9.54 1.86 -1.59
CA ARG A 178 8.62 1.92 -0.43
C ARG A 178 8.51 3.30 0.22
N GLY A 179 9.19 4.30 -0.34
CA GLY A 179 9.19 5.66 0.20
C GLY A 179 10.16 5.84 1.36
N ASP A 180 11.12 4.94 1.51
CA ASP A 180 12.11 4.82 2.60
C ASP A 180 13.51 5.30 2.20
N GLY A 181 13.59 6.19 1.21
CA GLY A 181 14.87 6.77 0.79
C GLY A 181 15.51 7.61 1.92
N PRO A 182 16.84 7.72 1.98
CA PRO A 182 17.54 8.46 3.04
C PRO A 182 17.10 9.93 3.17
N THR A 183 16.62 10.54 2.08
CA THR A 183 16.12 11.93 2.08
C THR A 183 14.61 12.02 2.33
N ALA A 184 13.88 10.90 2.29
CA ALA A 184 12.42 10.85 2.43
C ALA A 184 11.90 11.55 3.70
N PRO A 185 12.55 11.42 4.86
CA PRO A 185 12.16 12.17 6.04
C PRO A 185 12.24 13.69 5.86
N THR A 186 13.15 14.21 5.03
CA THR A 186 13.40 15.66 4.95
C THR A 186 12.53 16.40 3.94
N LEU A 187 11.67 15.67 3.21
CA LEU A 187 10.95 16.22 2.07
C LEU A 187 9.84 17.20 2.50
N THR A 188 9.85 18.37 1.87
CA THR A 188 8.82 19.41 2.03
C THR A 188 8.31 19.88 0.67
N ASP A 189 7.07 20.35 0.62
CA ASP A 189 6.54 21.05 -0.54
C ASP A 189 7.02 22.52 -0.60
N ASP A 190 6.73 23.24 -1.68
CA ASP A 190 7.13 24.65 -1.84
C ASP A 190 6.57 25.57 -0.73
N GLY A 191 5.51 25.13 -0.03
CA GLY A 191 4.93 25.84 1.10
C GLY A 191 5.59 25.50 2.44
N GLY A 192 6.64 24.66 2.45
CA GLY A 192 7.33 24.20 3.64
C GLY A 192 6.62 23.07 4.39
N HIS A 193 5.53 22.52 3.84
CA HIS A 193 4.80 21.44 4.50
C HIS A 193 5.47 20.09 4.20
N PRO A 194 5.62 19.21 5.20
CA PRO A 194 6.12 17.85 4.98
C PRO A 194 5.34 17.10 3.90
N ILE A 195 6.06 16.42 3.01
CA ILE A 195 5.47 15.59 1.96
C ILE A 195 6.14 14.23 1.93
N ARG A 196 5.35 13.16 2.06
CA ARG A 196 5.85 11.80 1.93
C ARG A 196 6.04 11.40 0.47
N ALA A 197 7.17 10.75 0.19
CA ALA A 197 7.36 10.02 -1.05
C ALA A 197 6.28 8.93 -1.17
N ALA A 198 5.76 8.73 -2.37
CA ALA A 198 4.78 7.68 -2.59
C ALA A 198 5.44 6.31 -2.50
N ASP A 199 4.73 5.35 -1.89
CA ASP A 199 5.06 3.93 -1.95
C ASP A 199 4.75 3.40 -3.36
N LEU A 200 5.80 3.29 -4.16
CA LEU A 200 5.81 2.82 -5.54
C LEU A 200 5.46 1.33 -5.67
N ALA A 201 5.55 0.56 -4.58
CA ALA A 201 5.05 -0.81 -4.52
C ALA A 201 3.52 -0.86 -4.35
N GLN A 202 2.83 0.29 -4.31
CA GLN A 202 1.38 0.38 -4.22
C GLN A 202 0.81 1.30 -5.31
N ARG A 203 0.96 0.96 -6.59
CA ARG A 203 0.57 1.82 -7.72
C ARG A 203 -0.90 2.26 -7.74
N TRP A 204 -1.79 1.54 -7.05
CA TRP A 204 -3.20 1.94 -6.88
C TRP A 204 -3.36 3.19 -6.00
N THR A 205 -2.32 3.61 -5.28
CA THR A 205 -2.26 4.84 -4.47
C THR A 205 -1.83 6.07 -5.27
N PHE A 206 -1.35 5.89 -6.51
CA PHE A 206 -0.72 6.97 -7.26
C PHE A 206 -1.72 8.05 -7.63
N ARG A 207 -1.45 9.28 -7.15
CA ARG A 207 -2.30 10.46 -7.34
C ARG A 207 -2.54 10.81 -8.80
N GLY A 208 -1.54 10.59 -9.66
CA GLY A 208 -1.65 10.83 -11.09
C GLY A 208 -2.26 9.66 -11.87
N GLY A 209 -2.31 8.44 -11.32
CA GLY A 209 -2.11 7.34 -12.25
C GLY A 209 -1.56 6.02 -11.81
N SER A 210 -2.28 4.92 -12.04
CA SER A 210 -1.73 3.58 -11.82
C SER A 210 -1.30 2.88 -13.12
N SER A 211 -1.65 3.42 -14.30
CA SER A 211 -1.26 2.85 -15.59
C SER A 211 0.21 3.17 -15.89
N ARG A 212 0.82 2.39 -16.80
CA ARG A 212 2.20 2.64 -17.25
C ARG A 212 2.31 4.03 -17.90
N GLU A 213 1.33 4.41 -18.70
CA GLU A 213 1.26 5.72 -19.35
C GLU A 213 1.15 6.86 -18.34
N ASP A 214 0.38 6.67 -17.26
CA ASP A 214 0.29 7.69 -16.22
C ASP A 214 1.59 7.85 -15.41
N ILE A 215 2.28 6.73 -15.12
CA ILE A 215 3.58 6.71 -14.44
C ILE A 215 4.62 7.40 -15.32
N PHE A 216 4.67 7.04 -16.61
CA PHE A 216 5.53 7.66 -17.60
C PHE A 216 5.27 9.17 -17.71
N ARG A 217 4.00 9.59 -17.80
CA ARG A 217 3.62 11.01 -17.80
C ARG A 217 4.10 11.72 -16.53
N THR A 218 3.91 11.11 -15.37
CA THR A 218 4.29 11.70 -14.08
C THR A 218 5.80 11.93 -14.01
N MET A 219 6.60 10.94 -14.38
CA MET A 219 8.06 11.09 -14.44
C MET A 219 8.52 12.09 -15.49
N SER A 220 7.83 12.15 -16.64
CA SER A 220 8.16 13.09 -17.70
C SER A 220 7.83 14.54 -17.31
N THR A 221 6.70 14.78 -16.63
CA THR A 221 6.22 16.15 -16.36
C THR A 221 6.59 16.68 -14.98
N GLY A 222 6.90 15.78 -14.03
CA GLY A 222 7.13 16.11 -12.63
C GLY A 222 5.88 16.63 -11.91
N PHE A 223 6.03 16.91 -10.62
CA PHE A 223 4.96 17.47 -9.80
C PHE A 223 5.31 18.88 -9.35
N ASN A 224 4.67 19.90 -9.96
CA ASN A 224 4.87 21.29 -9.57
C ASN A 224 4.53 21.48 -8.08
N GLY A 225 5.39 22.24 -7.41
CA GLY A 225 5.24 22.52 -5.99
C GLY A 225 5.72 21.40 -5.08
N THR A 226 6.52 20.46 -5.59
CA THR A 226 7.08 19.36 -4.79
C THR A 226 8.52 19.04 -5.21
N PRO A 227 9.27 18.28 -4.40
CA PRO A 227 10.62 17.85 -4.75
C PRO A 227 10.70 16.85 -5.92
N MET A 228 9.58 16.34 -6.45
CA MET A 228 9.57 15.37 -7.56
C MET A 228 9.77 16.10 -8.91
N PRO A 229 10.97 16.03 -9.52
CA PRO A 229 11.30 16.83 -10.69
C PRO A 229 10.73 16.22 -11.98
N SER A 230 10.98 16.90 -13.10
CA SER A 230 10.77 16.33 -14.43
C SER A 230 12.05 15.66 -14.92
N PHE A 231 11.89 14.50 -15.53
CA PHE A 231 12.97 13.77 -16.22
C PHE A 231 12.81 13.82 -17.75
N LEU A 232 12.05 14.78 -18.28
CA LEU A 232 11.82 14.92 -19.72
C LEU A 232 13.14 15.20 -20.48
N GLU A 233 13.96 16.10 -19.94
CA GLU A 233 15.22 16.52 -20.55
C GLU A 233 16.41 15.67 -20.10
N ALA A 234 16.32 15.05 -18.93
CA ALA A 234 17.42 14.28 -18.34
C ALA A 234 17.55 12.86 -18.91
N LEU A 235 16.45 12.27 -19.39
CA LEU A 235 16.39 10.89 -19.86
C LEU A 235 15.80 10.80 -21.27
N THR A 236 16.11 9.73 -22.00
CA THR A 236 15.41 9.41 -23.26
C THR A 236 14.04 8.77 -22.99
N ASP A 237 13.19 8.72 -24.02
CA ASP A 237 11.90 8.03 -23.94
C ASP A 237 12.06 6.55 -23.56
N GLU A 238 13.06 5.86 -24.12
CA GLU A 238 13.33 4.45 -23.84
C GLU A 238 13.77 4.25 -22.38
N GLN A 239 14.61 5.14 -21.86
CA GLN A 239 15.04 5.10 -20.46
C GLN A 239 13.87 5.33 -19.50
N ARG A 240 13.01 6.32 -19.80
CA ARG A 240 11.79 6.56 -19.03
C ARG A 240 10.81 5.38 -19.09
N TRP A 241 10.66 4.72 -20.24
CA TRP A 241 9.84 3.52 -20.32
C TRP A 241 10.41 2.35 -19.52
N ALA A 242 11.73 2.17 -19.53
CA ALA A 242 12.40 1.15 -18.72
C ALA A 242 12.16 1.38 -17.23
N ILE A 243 12.38 2.60 -16.72
CA ILE A 243 12.09 2.94 -15.30
C ILE A 243 10.60 2.73 -14.98
N THR A 244 9.71 3.12 -15.89
CA THR A 244 8.26 2.90 -15.73
C THR A 244 7.92 1.42 -15.59
N ASP A 245 8.57 0.54 -16.35
CA ASP A 245 8.38 -0.91 -16.27
C ASP A 245 8.86 -1.48 -14.96
N PHE A 246 10.01 -1.00 -14.47
CA PHE A 246 10.49 -1.33 -13.13
C PHE A 246 9.48 -0.92 -12.06
N ILE A 247 9.03 0.34 -12.04
CA ILE A 247 8.03 0.83 -11.08
C ILE A 247 6.74 0.01 -11.15
N ALA A 248 6.24 -0.27 -12.36
CA ALA A 248 5.04 -1.07 -12.55
C ALA A 248 5.21 -2.51 -12.05
N SER A 249 6.43 -3.06 -12.09
CA SER A 249 6.74 -4.40 -11.60
C SER A 249 6.73 -4.52 -10.07
N LEU A 250 6.94 -3.41 -9.34
CA LEU A 250 7.01 -3.41 -7.86
C LEU A 250 5.68 -3.78 -7.19
N SER A 251 4.54 -3.41 -7.80
CA SER A 251 3.25 -3.52 -7.10
C SER A 251 2.70 -4.94 -6.99
N GLY A 252 3.19 -5.89 -7.79
CA GLY A 252 2.73 -7.30 -7.81
C GLY A 252 1.25 -7.53 -8.19
N SER A 253 0.41 -6.50 -8.14
CA SER A 253 -1.03 -6.53 -8.44
C SER A 253 -1.55 -5.17 -8.95
N ASP A 254 -2.78 -5.19 -9.46
CA ASP A 254 -3.47 -4.00 -9.99
C ASP A 254 -4.22 -3.20 -8.90
N GLY A 255 -4.31 -3.77 -7.71
CA GLY A 255 -5.02 -3.20 -6.58
C GLY A 255 -4.60 -3.84 -5.26
N PRO A 256 -5.15 -3.36 -4.13
CA PRO A 256 -4.67 -3.74 -2.81
C PRO A 256 -4.91 -5.21 -2.48
N GLY A 257 -5.91 -5.89 -3.03
CA GLY A 257 -6.14 -7.32 -2.76
C GLY A 257 -6.50 -7.61 -1.30
N TYR A 258 -7.36 -6.77 -0.70
CA TYR A 258 -7.75 -6.93 0.70
C TYR A 258 -8.45 -8.27 0.97
N SER A 259 -8.11 -8.87 2.10
CA SER A 259 -8.65 -10.12 2.62
C SER A 259 -9.67 -9.84 3.73
N THR A 260 -10.47 -10.86 4.07
CA THR A 260 -11.40 -10.82 5.21
C THR A 260 -11.04 -11.81 6.32
N LEU A 261 -10.02 -12.64 6.08
CA LEU A 261 -9.68 -13.79 6.90
C LEU A 261 -8.16 -13.96 6.98
N VAL A 262 -7.65 -14.14 8.20
CA VAL A 262 -6.33 -14.71 8.45
C VAL A 262 -6.50 -16.21 8.63
N VAL A 263 -5.71 -17.02 7.93
CA VAL A 263 -5.72 -18.47 8.08
C VAL A 263 -4.44 -18.90 8.79
N ALA A 264 -4.56 -19.44 10.01
CA ALA A 264 -3.44 -20.03 10.73
C ALA A 264 -3.22 -21.47 10.28
N ARG A 265 -2.10 -21.70 9.60
CA ARG A 265 -1.69 -23.01 9.08
C ARG A 265 -1.03 -23.86 10.16
N HIS A 266 -1.33 -25.15 10.19
CA HIS A 266 -0.61 -26.07 11.05
C HIS A 266 0.82 -26.30 10.54
N VAL A 267 1.79 -26.31 11.45
CA VAL A 267 3.17 -26.73 11.20
C VAL A 267 3.57 -27.85 12.15
N GLU A 268 4.26 -28.86 11.64
CA GLU A 268 4.69 -30.02 12.45
C GLU A 268 5.85 -29.68 13.38
N GLU A 269 6.76 -28.82 12.93
CA GLU A 269 7.89 -28.36 13.71
C GLU A 269 7.47 -27.33 14.76
N SER A 270 8.15 -27.32 15.90
CA SER A 270 7.97 -26.27 16.89
C SER A 270 8.37 -24.90 16.34
N ILE A 271 7.56 -23.88 16.62
CA ILE A 271 7.80 -22.52 16.17
C ILE A 271 9.06 -21.95 16.84
N ASP A 272 10.08 -21.66 16.05
CA ASP A 272 11.35 -21.07 16.46
C ASP A 272 11.51 -19.67 15.87
N LEU A 273 11.41 -18.65 16.72
CA LEU A 273 11.39 -17.25 16.31
C LEU A 273 12.70 -16.80 15.62
N GLU A 274 13.82 -17.51 15.83
CA GLU A 274 15.09 -17.19 15.16
C GLU A 274 15.02 -17.35 13.64
N LYS A 275 14.11 -18.20 13.14
CA LYS A 275 13.87 -18.38 11.70
C LYS A 275 13.11 -17.20 11.06
N GLY A 276 12.57 -16.28 11.86
CA GLY A 276 11.91 -15.05 11.38
C GLY A 276 10.77 -15.31 10.39
N ALA A 277 10.69 -14.50 9.34
CA ALA A 277 9.62 -14.56 8.35
C ALA A 277 9.58 -15.87 7.52
N ALA A 278 10.69 -16.61 7.43
CA ALA A 278 10.76 -17.87 6.67
C ALA A 278 9.84 -18.96 7.26
N LEU A 279 9.46 -18.85 8.54
CA LEU A 279 8.48 -19.72 9.17
C LEU A 279 7.10 -19.70 8.48
N PHE A 280 6.77 -18.58 7.84
CA PHE A 280 5.41 -18.29 7.35
C PHE A 280 5.25 -18.57 5.86
N GLU A 281 6.26 -19.06 5.15
CA GLU A 281 6.23 -19.26 3.68
C GLU A 281 5.03 -20.10 3.20
N THR A 282 4.55 -21.05 4.01
CA THR A 282 3.41 -21.92 3.69
C THR A 282 2.05 -21.31 4.07
N ALA A 283 2.05 -20.22 4.83
CA ALA A 283 0.85 -19.52 5.29
C ALA A 283 0.38 -18.49 4.28
N PRO A 284 -0.93 -18.44 3.96
CA PRO A 284 -1.46 -17.46 3.02
C PRO A 284 -1.34 -16.04 3.60
N VAL A 285 -0.94 -15.10 2.75
CA VAL A 285 -0.85 -13.68 3.09
C VAL A 285 -2.25 -13.06 3.08
N ALA A 286 -2.69 -12.54 4.23
CA ALA A 286 -3.92 -11.78 4.34
C ALA A 286 -3.61 -10.28 4.47
N ARG A 287 -4.15 -9.43 3.59
CA ARG A 287 -3.93 -7.98 3.64
C ARG A 287 -5.17 -7.24 4.13
N PHE A 288 -5.01 -6.32 5.07
CA PHE A 288 -6.10 -5.52 5.63
C PHE A 288 -5.82 -4.01 5.48
N PRO A 289 -6.83 -3.20 5.13
CA PRO A 289 -6.69 -1.75 5.07
C PRO A 289 -6.51 -1.19 6.48
N ILE A 290 -5.59 -0.24 6.62
CA ILE A 290 -5.47 0.59 7.81
C ILE A 290 -6.25 1.87 7.59
N VAL A 291 -7.08 2.22 8.58
CA VAL A 291 -7.83 3.46 8.61
C VAL A 291 -7.50 4.23 9.88
N GLY A 292 -7.64 5.54 9.80
CA GLY A 292 -7.39 6.41 10.93
C GLY A 292 -8.43 6.24 12.04
N GLN A 293 -7.98 6.23 13.29
CA GLN A 293 -8.88 6.40 14.43
C GLN A 293 -9.44 7.83 14.39
N ILE A 294 -10.76 7.98 14.26
CA ILE A 294 -11.41 9.32 14.28
C ILE A 294 -12.60 9.42 15.25
N MET A 295 -12.95 8.31 15.91
CA MET A 295 -14.19 8.22 16.68
C MET A 295 -14.08 8.81 18.09
N GLU A 296 -12.91 8.70 18.72
CA GLU A 296 -12.62 9.17 20.09
C GLU A 296 -11.44 10.16 20.08
N PRO A 297 -11.25 10.97 21.13
CA PRO A 297 -10.11 11.88 21.23
C PRO A 297 -8.75 11.20 21.07
N GLY A 298 -7.77 11.97 20.58
CA GLY A 298 -6.50 11.46 20.07
C GLY A 298 -6.63 10.99 18.62
N ARG A 299 -7.31 11.76 17.77
CA ARG A 299 -7.61 11.33 16.39
C ARG A 299 -6.38 11.28 15.49
N SER A 300 -6.31 10.26 14.64
CA SER A 300 -5.44 10.17 13.46
C SER A 300 -6.34 10.15 12.22
N PHE A 301 -6.33 11.24 11.45
CA PHE A 301 -7.14 11.32 10.21
C PHE A 301 -6.44 10.69 9.00
N HIS A 302 -5.11 10.59 9.02
CA HIS A 302 -4.29 10.13 7.90
C HIS A 302 -3.15 9.26 8.41
N PRO A 303 -3.44 8.00 8.80
CA PRO A 303 -2.39 7.09 9.16
C PRO A 303 -1.44 6.91 7.96
N PRO A 304 -0.12 6.96 8.17
CA PRO A 304 0.88 6.78 7.12
C PRO A 304 0.85 5.37 6.53
N ALA A 305 0.70 4.37 7.39
CA ALA A 305 0.51 2.99 7.00
C ALA A 305 -0.85 2.83 6.31
N THR A 306 -0.84 2.32 5.07
CA THR A 306 -2.05 2.13 4.26
C THR A 306 -2.70 0.76 4.49
N SER A 307 -1.91 -0.23 4.88
CA SER A 307 -2.36 -1.60 5.10
C SER A 307 -1.37 -2.39 5.95
N VAL A 308 -1.87 -3.46 6.56
CA VAL A 308 -1.05 -4.50 7.19
C VAL A 308 -1.22 -5.81 6.42
N THR A 309 -0.14 -6.56 6.27
CA THR A 309 -0.19 -7.96 5.81
C THR A 309 0.08 -8.89 6.96
N VAL A 310 -0.71 -9.96 7.06
CA VAL A 310 -0.69 -10.88 8.19
C VAL A 310 -0.64 -12.31 7.69
N GLN A 311 0.26 -13.09 8.27
CA GLN A 311 0.34 -14.54 8.11
C GLN A 311 0.31 -15.17 9.49
N ALA A 312 -0.28 -16.37 9.59
CA ALA A 312 -0.39 -17.07 10.85
C ALA A 312 -0.04 -18.54 10.68
N ILE A 313 0.64 -19.09 11.69
CA ILE A 313 0.94 -20.52 11.81
C ILE A 313 0.68 -20.96 13.24
N TYR A 314 0.47 -22.26 13.44
CA TYR A 314 0.39 -22.84 14.77
C TYR A 314 1.01 -24.23 14.80
N ASP A 315 1.64 -24.57 15.92
CA ASP A 315 2.16 -25.92 16.22
C ASP A 315 1.29 -26.59 17.30
N ALA A 316 1.75 -27.72 17.83
CA ALA A 316 1.03 -28.46 18.86
C ALA A 316 0.77 -27.68 20.18
N ARG A 317 1.47 -26.56 20.43
CA ARG A 317 1.44 -25.81 21.70
C ARG A 317 1.18 -24.31 21.54
N SER A 318 1.60 -23.72 20.42
CA SER A 318 1.71 -22.27 20.25
C SER A 318 1.12 -21.83 18.91
N VAL A 319 0.67 -20.60 18.87
CA VAL A 319 0.37 -19.87 17.63
C VAL A 319 1.44 -18.80 17.43
N ALA A 320 1.75 -18.49 16.19
CA ALA A 320 2.49 -17.30 15.84
C ALA A 320 1.82 -16.51 14.71
N LEU A 321 1.89 -15.19 14.80
CA LEU A 321 1.35 -14.26 13.80
C LEU A 321 2.46 -13.31 13.38
N LEU A 322 2.74 -13.29 12.08
CA LEU A 322 3.62 -12.32 11.44
C LEU A 322 2.76 -11.17 10.93
N VAL A 323 3.03 -9.96 11.40
CA VAL A 323 2.42 -8.71 10.95
C VAL A 323 3.50 -7.88 10.24
N ARG A 324 3.20 -7.43 9.02
CA ARG A 324 4.10 -6.54 8.25
C ARG A 324 3.35 -5.32 7.77
N TRP A 325 4.03 -4.19 7.71
CA TRP A 325 3.54 -2.96 7.10
C TRP A 325 4.72 -2.17 6.54
N HIS A 326 4.44 -1.34 5.54
CA HIS A 326 5.45 -0.43 5.02
C HIS A 326 5.54 0.81 5.91
N ASP A 327 6.77 1.24 6.15
CA ASP A 327 7.09 2.39 6.96
C ASP A 327 8.34 3.07 6.44
N MET A 328 8.32 4.40 6.41
CA MET A 328 9.37 5.22 5.79
C MET A 328 10.70 5.09 6.54
N SER A 329 10.64 4.89 7.85
CA SER A 329 11.81 4.78 8.71
C SER A 329 11.47 3.92 9.91
N ALA A 330 12.48 3.31 10.53
CA ALA A 330 12.29 2.54 11.76
C ALA A 330 12.59 3.40 13.00
N GLN A 331 11.57 3.80 13.74
CA GLN A 331 11.71 4.47 15.03
C GLN A 331 11.87 3.44 16.15
N ARG A 332 13.13 3.14 16.50
CA ARG A 332 13.52 2.18 17.56
C ARG A 332 13.92 2.84 18.88
N THR A 333 13.62 4.13 19.02
CA THR A 333 13.92 4.93 20.21
C THR A 333 12.66 5.67 20.64
N GLY A 334 12.61 6.06 21.91
CA GLY A 334 11.41 6.66 22.50
C GLY A 334 10.59 5.63 23.26
N ASN A 335 9.31 5.91 23.43
CA ASN A 335 8.37 5.01 24.11
C ASN A 335 6.99 5.15 23.47
N ASN A 336 6.33 4.03 23.23
CA ASN A 336 4.97 3.98 22.73
C ASN A 336 4.09 3.08 23.61
N GLY A 337 2.79 3.34 23.62
CA GLY A 337 1.87 2.57 24.43
C GLY A 337 0.42 2.83 24.05
N PRO A 338 -0.45 1.81 24.18
CA PRO A 338 -1.85 1.92 23.81
C PRO A 338 -2.64 2.89 24.72
N SER A 339 -2.10 3.21 25.90
CA SER A 339 -2.67 4.14 26.89
C SER A 339 -1.97 5.50 26.96
N LEU A 340 -0.94 5.74 26.12
CA LEU A 340 -0.23 7.02 26.15
C LEU A 340 -1.18 8.17 25.74
N PRO A 341 -1.21 9.27 26.49
CA PRO A 341 -2.11 10.37 26.21
C PRO A 341 -1.68 11.14 24.95
N VAL A 342 -2.69 11.60 24.21
CA VAL A 342 -2.52 12.57 23.12
C VAL A 342 -3.15 13.88 23.59
N PRO A 343 -2.35 14.92 23.86
CA PRO A 343 -2.87 16.23 24.28
C PRO A 343 -3.86 16.78 23.24
N PRO A 344 -5.00 17.37 23.66
CA PRO A 344 -5.98 17.91 22.73
C PRO A 344 -5.42 18.96 21.76
N GLU A 345 -4.39 19.69 22.19
CA GLU A 345 -3.72 20.71 21.39
C GLU A 345 -3.08 20.09 20.13
N GLU A 346 -2.48 18.90 20.26
CA GLU A 346 -1.90 18.16 19.14
C GLU A 346 -2.96 17.59 18.18
N GLU A 347 -4.21 17.46 18.62
CA GLU A 347 -5.33 17.07 17.74
C GLU A 347 -5.84 18.23 16.89
N THR A 348 -5.78 19.44 17.43
CA THR A 348 -6.23 20.67 16.76
C THR A 348 -5.13 21.36 15.94
N ALA A 349 -3.86 21.09 16.23
CA ALA A 349 -2.75 21.55 15.43
C ALA A 349 -2.88 20.95 14.03
N ALA A 350 -3.10 21.80 13.03
CA ALA A 350 -3.01 21.37 11.63
C ALA A 350 -1.63 20.73 11.43
N PRO A 351 -1.48 19.70 10.59
CA PRO A 351 -0.15 19.19 10.24
C PRO A 351 0.70 20.36 9.73
N GLY A 352 1.72 20.75 10.52
CA GLY A 352 2.60 21.89 10.27
C GLY A 352 2.26 23.23 10.97
N ALA A 353 1.24 23.31 11.83
CA ALA A 353 0.92 24.53 12.59
C ALA A 353 1.30 24.37 14.07
N GLY A 354 2.58 24.59 14.39
CA GLY A 354 3.09 24.66 15.76
C GLY A 354 4.30 23.75 15.96
N GLU A 355 5.48 24.37 16.06
CA GLU A 355 6.82 23.77 16.12
C GLU A 355 7.16 22.89 14.90
N SER A 356 8.39 23.02 14.39
CA SER A 356 8.84 22.12 13.34
C SER A 356 8.67 20.69 13.85
N ILE A 357 7.91 19.88 13.12
CA ILE A 357 7.79 18.42 13.35
C ILE A 357 9.18 17.73 13.33
N TRP A 358 10.20 18.48 12.89
CA TRP A 358 11.61 18.14 12.73
C TRP A 358 12.51 18.44 13.93
N GLY A 359 11.98 18.96 15.05
CA GLY A 359 12.80 19.20 16.25
C GLY A 359 13.99 20.15 16.06
N VAL A 360 13.98 21.01 15.04
CA VAL A 360 15.00 22.05 14.85
C VAL A 360 14.50 23.34 15.47
N GLU A 361 15.12 23.72 16.59
CA GLU A 361 14.97 25.03 17.22
C GLU A 361 15.16 26.13 16.15
N GLU A 362 14.21 27.06 16.09
CA GLU A 362 14.14 28.13 15.08
C GLU A 362 15.30 29.13 15.28
N THR A 363 16.50 28.78 14.83
CA THR A 363 17.54 29.78 14.60
C THR A 363 17.22 30.46 13.28
N THR A 364 16.74 31.71 13.35
CA THR A 364 16.63 32.65 12.22
C THR A 364 17.78 32.43 11.22
N PRO A 365 17.52 32.11 9.93
CA PRO A 365 18.60 31.92 8.99
C PRO A 365 19.26 33.26 8.70
N ALA A 366 20.55 33.37 9.02
CA ALA A 366 21.41 34.34 8.34
C ALA A 366 21.37 34.01 6.83
N PRO A 367 21.37 35.01 5.93
CA PRO A 367 21.25 34.76 4.51
C PRO A 367 22.41 33.87 4.05
N ALA A 368 22.08 32.68 3.57
CA ALA A 368 23.04 31.73 3.03
C ALA A 368 23.75 32.36 1.83
N ALA A 369 25.00 32.77 2.03
CA ALA A 369 25.92 32.97 0.93
C ALA A 369 26.16 31.58 0.30
N GLN A 370 25.48 31.31 -0.82
CA GLN A 370 25.75 30.12 -1.63
C GLN A 370 27.15 30.26 -2.22
N ASP A 371 28.06 29.36 -1.85
CA ASP A 371 29.32 29.17 -2.56
C ASP A 371 29.01 28.52 -3.92
N PRO A 372 29.24 29.22 -5.05
CA PRO A 372 28.90 28.72 -6.38
C PRO A 372 29.81 27.58 -6.85
N PHE A 373 30.76 27.11 -6.03
CA PHE A 373 31.67 26.01 -6.33
C PHE A 373 31.54 24.79 -5.41
N ALA A 374 30.53 24.74 -4.54
CA ALA A 374 30.26 23.55 -3.74
C ALA A 374 29.83 22.38 -4.65
N ASP A 375 30.51 21.25 -4.54
CA ASP A 375 30.23 20.03 -5.29
C ASP A 375 28.81 19.52 -4.97
N PRO A 376 27.87 19.49 -5.94
CA PRO A 376 26.50 19.04 -5.71
C PRO A 376 26.40 17.52 -5.45
N PHE A 377 27.51 16.79 -5.50
CA PHE A 377 27.60 15.35 -5.23
C PHE A 377 28.41 15.01 -3.96
N ALA A 378 28.81 16.00 -3.17
CA ALA A 378 29.45 15.73 -1.89
C ALA A 378 28.46 15.02 -0.95
N ASP A 379 28.79 13.78 -0.58
CA ASP A 379 28.04 12.92 0.36
C ASP A 379 27.82 13.69 1.68
N PRO A 380 26.60 14.18 1.95
CA PRO A 380 26.28 14.68 3.27
C PRO A 380 26.11 13.42 4.11
N GLY A 381 27.22 12.96 4.71
CA GLY A 381 27.26 11.74 5.50
C GLY A 381 25.99 11.59 6.32
N THR A 382 25.41 10.38 6.29
CA THR A 382 24.07 10.05 6.78
C THR A 382 23.75 10.87 8.05
N PRO A 383 22.81 11.84 7.99
CA PRO A 383 22.41 12.54 9.19
C PRO A 383 21.97 11.50 10.21
N ALA A 384 22.59 11.51 11.39
CA ALA A 384 22.15 10.67 12.49
C ALA A 384 20.64 10.95 12.66
N VAL A 385 19.81 9.92 12.51
CA VAL A 385 18.37 10.02 12.73
C VAL A 385 18.22 10.55 14.15
N ALA A 386 17.67 11.77 14.29
CA ALA A 386 17.40 12.34 15.59
C ALA A 386 16.58 11.34 16.40
N GLU A 387 16.90 11.16 17.68
CA GLU A 387 16.13 10.26 18.55
C GLU A 387 14.66 10.67 18.51
N SER A 388 13.81 9.75 18.04
CA SER A 388 12.37 10.00 17.99
C SER A 388 11.81 9.98 19.41
N GLU A 389 10.89 10.91 19.70
CA GLU A 389 10.15 10.93 20.98
C GLU A 389 9.30 9.66 21.15
N PHE A 390 8.74 9.17 20.04
CA PHE A 390 7.91 7.98 20.00
C PHE A 390 8.52 6.93 19.08
N SER A 391 8.49 5.69 19.53
CA SER A 391 8.84 4.52 18.75
C SER A 391 7.69 4.07 17.87
N ASP A 392 7.99 3.26 16.86
CA ASP A 392 6.96 2.53 16.14
C ASP A 392 6.37 1.45 17.05
N ALA A 393 5.08 1.16 16.86
CA ALA A 393 4.44 0.10 17.61
C ALA A 393 3.36 -0.61 16.80
N VAL A 394 3.06 -1.83 17.23
CA VAL A 394 1.99 -2.64 16.63
C VAL A 394 1.25 -3.41 17.72
N ALA A 395 -0.06 -3.55 17.54
CA ALA A 395 -0.89 -4.37 18.41
C ALA A 395 -1.78 -5.32 17.62
N ILE A 396 -1.89 -6.55 18.13
CA ILE A 396 -2.95 -7.49 17.76
C ILE A 396 -4.03 -7.44 18.85
N GLN A 397 -5.27 -7.23 18.44
CA GLN A 397 -6.43 -7.20 19.31
C GLN A 397 -7.29 -8.45 19.09
N LEU A 398 -7.57 -9.16 20.18
CA LEU A 398 -8.45 -10.34 20.22
C LEU A 398 -9.47 -10.14 21.35
N PRO A 399 -10.68 -10.70 21.29
CA PRO A 399 -11.55 -10.77 22.47
C PRO A 399 -10.86 -11.51 23.63
N SER A 400 -10.96 -11.01 24.87
CA SER A 400 -10.36 -11.68 26.04
C SER A 400 -11.03 -13.02 26.37
N GLN A 401 -12.23 -13.26 25.83
CA GLN A 401 -12.98 -14.51 25.95
C GLN A 401 -13.50 -14.91 24.58
N VAL A 402 -13.67 -16.20 24.33
CA VAL A 402 -14.30 -16.69 23.09
C VAL A 402 -15.72 -16.13 23.03
N PRO A 403 -16.07 -15.32 22.01
CA PRO A 403 -17.42 -14.75 21.91
C PRO A 403 -18.46 -15.86 21.81
N THR A 404 -19.44 -15.86 22.73
CA THR A 404 -20.56 -16.81 22.71
C THR A 404 -21.70 -16.35 21.83
N ASP A 405 -21.80 -15.03 21.61
CA ASP A 405 -22.87 -14.38 20.86
C ASP A 405 -22.29 -13.67 19.63
N ALA A 406 -23.17 -13.25 18.71
CA ALA A 406 -22.76 -12.51 17.51
C ALA A 406 -22.18 -11.11 17.80
N ARG A 407 -22.32 -10.61 19.04
CA ARG A 407 -21.83 -9.28 19.43
C ARG A 407 -20.32 -9.33 19.65
N LYS A 408 -19.57 -8.62 18.80
CA LYS A 408 -18.14 -8.39 18.97
C LYS A 408 -17.89 -7.30 20.03
N PRO A 409 -16.74 -7.33 20.74
CA PRO A 409 -16.30 -6.22 21.55
C PRO A 409 -16.28 -4.90 20.76
N TYR A 410 -16.46 -3.77 21.44
CA TYR A 410 -16.20 -2.48 20.80
C TYR A 410 -14.79 -2.45 20.19
N PHE A 411 -14.67 -1.94 18.97
CA PHE A 411 -13.44 -2.14 18.19
C PHE A 411 -12.25 -1.31 18.70
N ILE A 412 -12.52 -0.20 19.41
CA ILE A 412 -11.47 0.58 20.08
C ILE A 412 -11.28 0.01 21.48
N PHE A 413 -10.42 -1.01 21.57
CA PHE A 413 -9.97 -1.59 22.83
C PHE A 413 -11.08 -2.16 23.74
N GLY A 414 -12.17 -2.65 23.15
CA GLY A 414 -13.22 -3.36 23.88
C GLY A 414 -14.16 -2.45 24.67
N ASP A 415 -14.96 -3.06 25.53
CA ASP A 415 -15.85 -2.38 26.46
C ASP A 415 -15.92 -3.14 27.79
N ALA A 416 -16.56 -2.54 28.81
CA ALA A 416 -16.63 -3.13 30.14
C ALA A 416 -17.28 -4.52 30.18
N GLN A 417 -18.19 -4.83 29.24
CA GLN A 417 -18.85 -6.14 29.15
C GLN A 417 -18.04 -7.13 28.30
N ASN A 418 -17.38 -6.62 27.26
CA ASN A 418 -16.64 -7.40 26.28
C ASN A 418 -15.20 -6.86 26.22
N PRO A 419 -14.33 -7.26 27.16
CA PRO A 419 -12.93 -6.85 27.14
C PRO A 419 -12.18 -7.48 25.96
N VAL A 420 -11.08 -6.83 25.58
CA VAL A 420 -10.13 -7.34 24.60
C VAL A 420 -8.77 -7.58 25.22
N ASP A 421 -8.07 -8.55 24.66
CA ASP A 421 -6.66 -8.84 24.88
C ASP A 421 -5.84 -8.16 23.78
N LEU A 422 -4.83 -7.40 24.18
CA LEU A 422 -3.95 -6.66 23.28
C LEU A 422 -2.54 -7.24 23.39
N TRP A 423 -2.03 -7.80 22.29
CA TRP A 423 -0.63 -8.18 22.17
C TRP A 423 0.09 -6.98 21.56
N PHE A 424 0.78 -6.22 22.38
CA PHE A 424 1.38 -4.95 22.01
C PHE A 424 2.89 -5.10 21.94
N PHE A 425 3.51 -4.54 20.91
CA PHE A 425 4.96 -4.49 20.80
C PHE A 425 5.37 -3.04 20.55
N ASP A 426 6.04 -2.45 21.54
CA ASP A 426 6.84 -1.25 21.37
C ASP A 426 8.16 -1.64 20.70
N LEU A 427 8.44 -1.13 19.51
CA LEU A 427 9.62 -1.50 18.72
C LEU A 427 10.91 -0.82 19.21
N ALA A 428 10.86 -0.02 20.28
CA ALA A 428 12.03 0.35 21.08
C ALA A 428 12.43 -0.73 22.09
N ASP A 429 11.50 -1.60 22.48
CA ASP A 429 11.75 -2.69 23.43
C ASP A 429 12.13 -4.00 22.72
N SER A 430 12.68 -4.94 23.48
CA SER A 430 13.06 -6.26 22.95
C SER A 430 11.95 -7.31 23.06
N GLU A 431 10.93 -7.07 23.88
CA GLU A 431 9.87 -8.04 24.17
C GLU A 431 8.50 -7.37 24.08
N PRO A 432 7.47 -8.06 23.55
CA PRO A 432 6.11 -7.55 23.56
C PRO A 432 5.48 -7.66 24.95
N LEU A 433 4.45 -6.85 25.17
CA LEU A 433 3.64 -6.82 26.39
C LEU A 433 2.18 -7.16 26.08
N GLN A 434 1.48 -7.66 27.08
CA GLN A 434 0.05 -7.95 26.98
C GLN A 434 -0.77 -6.98 27.85
N PHE A 435 -1.85 -6.44 27.28
CA PHE A 435 -2.79 -5.56 27.98
C PHE A 435 -4.22 -6.07 27.88
N ALA A 436 -5.02 -5.80 28.90
CA ALA A 436 -6.47 -5.95 28.87
C ALA A 436 -7.13 -4.59 28.63
N GLY A 437 -7.93 -4.47 27.57
CA GLY A 437 -8.70 -3.28 27.24
C GLY A 437 -10.18 -3.45 27.59
N ARG A 438 -10.77 -2.45 28.25
CA ARG A 438 -12.22 -2.32 28.52
C ARG A 438 -12.77 -1.01 27.93
N GLY A 439 -12.16 -0.56 26.85
CA GLY A 439 -12.29 0.76 26.25
C GLY A 439 -10.96 1.50 26.28
N SER A 440 -10.82 2.55 25.46
CA SER A 440 -9.57 3.32 25.35
C SER A 440 -9.15 4.04 26.62
N ALA A 441 -10.08 4.31 27.53
CA ALA A 441 -9.81 4.93 28.82
C ALA A 441 -9.46 3.93 29.94
N ASP A 442 -9.63 2.62 29.72
CA ASP A 442 -9.37 1.56 30.70
C ASP A 442 -8.56 0.44 30.05
N ILE A 443 -7.25 0.67 29.97
CA ILE A 443 -6.26 -0.28 29.48
C ILE A 443 -5.29 -0.56 30.62
N ALA A 444 -5.21 -1.82 31.02
CA ALA A 444 -4.36 -2.25 32.12
C ALA A 444 -3.38 -3.33 31.66
N PRO A 445 -2.13 -3.34 32.17
CA PRO A 445 -1.21 -4.45 31.96
C PRO A 445 -1.85 -5.77 32.40
N ASN A 446 -1.67 -6.81 31.60
CA ASN A 446 -2.20 -8.15 31.84
C ASN A 446 -1.22 -9.22 31.36
N ASP A 447 0.07 -8.89 31.44
CA ASP A 447 1.17 -9.72 30.99
C ASP A 447 1.50 -10.81 32.00
N THR A 448 1.48 -12.06 31.51
CA THR A 448 1.82 -13.27 32.27
C THR A 448 3.14 -13.88 31.83
N GLY A 449 3.86 -13.26 30.88
CA GLY A 449 5.09 -13.78 30.28
C GLY A 449 4.87 -14.88 29.24
N ASP A 450 3.62 -15.09 28.82
CA ASP A 450 3.26 -16.07 27.79
C ASP A 450 3.47 -15.55 26.35
N LEU A 451 3.50 -14.22 26.20
CA LEU A 451 3.68 -13.55 24.92
C LEU A 451 5.17 -13.28 24.70
N THR A 452 5.66 -13.68 23.54
CA THR A 452 7.04 -13.42 23.09
C THR A 452 7.00 -12.90 21.66
N GLY A 453 8.05 -12.24 21.22
CA GLY A 453 8.08 -11.75 19.85
C GLY A 453 9.45 -11.33 19.38
N VAL A 454 9.57 -11.18 18.06
CA VAL A 454 10.75 -10.63 17.42
C VAL A 454 10.32 -9.63 16.35
N ALA A 455 11.12 -8.58 16.17
CA ALA A 455 10.87 -7.56 15.16
C ALA A 455 12.13 -7.34 14.31
N SER A 456 11.93 -7.17 13.01
CA SER A 456 12.96 -6.76 12.07
C SER A 456 12.42 -5.67 11.15
N TYR A 457 13.30 -4.78 10.72
CA TYR A 457 12.98 -3.78 9.71
C TYR A 457 13.96 -3.95 8.57
N ASP A 458 13.43 -4.04 7.35
CA ASP A 458 14.23 -4.24 6.15
C ASP A 458 13.61 -3.45 4.99
N GLN A 459 14.40 -2.52 4.44
CA GLN A 459 14.06 -1.71 3.26
C GLN A 459 12.62 -1.21 3.27
N GLY A 460 12.24 -0.39 4.25
CA GLY A 460 10.92 0.25 4.25
C GLY A 460 9.77 -0.62 4.77
N GLU A 461 10.06 -1.77 5.38
CA GLU A 461 9.02 -2.67 5.89
C GLU A 461 9.38 -3.23 7.27
N TRP A 462 8.44 -3.09 8.20
CA TRP A 462 8.47 -3.79 9.47
C TRP A 462 7.96 -5.21 9.32
N SER A 463 8.59 -6.15 10.01
CA SER A 463 8.17 -7.54 10.16
C SER A 463 8.20 -7.91 11.63
N VAL A 464 7.02 -8.10 12.22
CA VAL A 464 6.86 -8.35 13.65
C VAL A 464 6.15 -9.68 13.86
N ILE A 465 6.78 -10.58 14.60
CA ILE A 465 6.23 -11.90 14.91
C ILE A 465 5.83 -11.90 16.37
N PHE A 466 4.56 -12.17 16.64
CA PHE A 466 4.06 -12.50 17.97
C PHE A 466 3.93 -14.00 18.10
N LYS A 467 4.33 -14.57 19.23
CA LYS A 467 4.12 -15.98 19.58
C LYS A 467 3.52 -16.09 20.97
N ARG A 468 2.49 -16.92 21.09
CA ARG A 468 1.78 -17.20 22.34
C ARG A 468 1.33 -18.67 22.39
N PRO A 469 1.27 -19.32 23.56
CA PRO A 469 0.56 -20.59 23.72
C PRO A 469 -0.89 -20.54 23.19
N LEU A 470 -1.35 -21.63 22.57
CA LEU A 470 -2.75 -21.82 22.14
C LEU A 470 -3.71 -21.71 23.33
N ARG A 471 -3.29 -22.24 24.49
CA ARG A 471 -3.94 -22.09 25.78
C ARG A 471 -3.02 -21.29 26.70
N ALA A 472 -3.09 -19.97 26.61
CA ALA A 472 -2.32 -19.08 27.46
C ALA A 472 -2.97 -18.94 28.85
N THR A 473 -2.18 -18.47 29.81
CA THR A 473 -2.62 -18.12 31.17
C THR A 473 -3.58 -16.94 31.15
N SER A 474 -3.41 -16.04 30.18
CA SER A 474 -4.19 -14.83 29.99
C SER A 474 -4.71 -14.71 28.56
N GLY A 475 -5.98 -14.28 28.41
CA GLY A 475 -6.67 -14.14 27.13
C GLY A 475 -7.42 -15.41 26.66
N ALA A 476 -8.20 -15.29 25.60
CA ALA A 476 -9.01 -16.39 25.09
C ALA A 476 -8.14 -17.52 24.49
N PRO A 477 -8.48 -18.80 24.70
CA PRO A 477 -7.78 -19.89 24.02
C PRO A 477 -8.07 -19.88 22.52
N LEU A 478 -7.07 -20.23 21.72
CA LEU A 478 -7.21 -20.45 20.28
C LEU A 478 -7.33 -21.93 20.02
N VAL A 479 -8.45 -22.35 19.42
CA VAL A 479 -8.79 -23.76 19.22
C VAL A 479 -8.76 -24.08 17.73
N PRO A 480 -8.04 -25.14 17.30
CA PRO A 480 -8.09 -25.61 15.92
C PRO A 480 -9.51 -25.88 15.44
N GLY A 481 -9.81 -25.47 14.21
CA GLY A 481 -11.15 -25.53 13.61
C GLY A 481 -12.12 -24.42 14.05
N SER A 482 -11.64 -23.37 14.73
CA SER A 482 -12.49 -22.26 15.21
C SER A 482 -12.16 -20.92 14.55
N PHE A 483 -13.11 -19.99 14.65
CA PHE A 483 -12.94 -18.60 14.25
C PHE A 483 -12.82 -17.71 15.49
N MET A 484 -11.87 -16.78 15.45
CA MET A 484 -11.66 -15.77 16.47
C MET A 484 -11.66 -14.37 15.81
N PRO A 485 -12.42 -13.38 16.32
CA PRO A 485 -12.27 -12.01 15.84
C PRO A 485 -10.85 -11.49 16.07
N ILE A 486 -10.29 -10.81 15.07
CA ILE A 486 -8.96 -10.21 15.14
C ILE A 486 -8.97 -8.80 14.54
N ALA A 487 -8.24 -7.88 15.14
CA ALA A 487 -7.99 -6.55 14.61
C ALA A 487 -6.54 -6.15 14.88
N PHE A 488 -6.05 -5.17 14.13
CA PHE A 488 -4.68 -4.69 14.21
C PHE A 488 -4.67 -3.19 14.46
N SER A 489 -3.65 -2.73 15.16
CA SER A 489 -3.33 -1.31 15.30
C SER A 489 -1.85 -1.10 15.04
N VAL A 490 -1.51 -0.01 14.37
CA VAL A 490 -0.14 0.39 14.04
C VAL A 490 0.04 1.84 14.41
N TRP A 491 1.22 2.15 14.92
CA TRP A 491 1.65 3.49 15.29
C TRP A 491 2.97 3.77 14.58
N ASP A 492 2.98 4.80 13.74
CA ASP A 492 4.21 5.38 13.19
C ASP A 492 4.74 6.44 14.17
N GLY A 493 5.90 6.14 14.78
CA GLY A 493 6.58 7.00 15.75
C GLY A 493 7.05 8.32 15.13
N PHE A 494 7.46 8.31 13.86
CA PHE A 494 7.83 9.51 13.11
C PHE A 494 6.62 10.45 12.92
N SER A 495 5.44 9.88 12.73
CA SER A 495 4.18 10.63 12.72
C SER A 495 3.67 11.02 14.10
N ARG A 496 4.44 10.77 15.16
CA ARG A 496 4.09 10.99 16.56
C ARG A 496 2.80 10.26 16.95
N GLU A 497 2.51 9.12 16.33
CA GLU A 497 1.36 8.28 16.67
C GLU A 497 1.64 7.56 17.99
N ARG A 498 0.72 7.68 18.96
CA ARG A 498 0.70 6.91 20.21
C ARG A 498 -0.71 6.85 20.79
N GLY A 499 -0.98 5.89 21.66
CA GLY A 499 -2.27 5.74 22.32
C GLY A 499 -3.44 5.64 21.34
N ASN A 500 -4.40 6.58 21.43
CA ASN A 500 -5.53 6.64 20.51
C ASN A 500 -5.19 7.19 19.11
N ARG A 501 -4.09 7.94 18.96
CA ARG A 501 -3.66 8.44 17.65
C ARG A 501 -2.91 7.35 16.92
N ARG A 502 -3.63 6.64 16.05
CA ARG A 502 -3.12 5.46 15.34
C ARG A 502 -3.87 5.11 14.07
N GLY A 503 -3.24 4.29 13.25
CA GLY A 503 -3.91 3.45 12.27
C GLY A 503 -4.50 2.20 12.91
N LEU A 504 -5.72 1.81 12.50
CA LEU A 504 -6.33 0.56 12.94
C LEU A 504 -7.10 -0.14 11.82
N THR A 505 -7.40 -1.42 12.03
CA THR A 505 -8.33 -2.19 11.21
C THR A 505 -9.69 -2.34 11.88
N THR A 506 -10.72 -2.64 11.10
CA THR A 506 -11.96 -3.19 11.68
C THR A 506 -11.78 -4.63 12.15
N TRP A 507 -12.83 -5.22 12.74
CA TRP A 507 -12.83 -6.63 13.12
C TRP A 507 -12.88 -7.56 11.90
N TYR A 508 -11.79 -8.29 11.69
CA TYR A 508 -11.70 -9.43 10.78
C TYR A 508 -11.80 -10.75 11.56
N SER A 509 -11.52 -11.86 10.88
CA SER A 509 -11.52 -13.19 11.48
C SER A 509 -10.14 -13.83 11.35
N LEU A 510 -9.72 -14.52 12.39
CA LEU A 510 -8.64 -15.50 12.41
C LEU A 510 -9.30 -16.89 12.40
N TYR A 511 -9.02 -17.70 11.38
CA TYR A 511 -9.40 -19.10 11.33
C TYR A 511 -8.18 -19.95 11.63
N VAL A 512 -8.26 -20.73 12.72
CA VAL A 512 -7.24 -21.73 13.03
C VAL A 512 -7.63 -22.99 12.31
N GLU A 513 -6.83 -23.43 11.33
CA GLU A 513 -7.16 -24.65 10.59
C GLU A 513 -7.22 -25.86 11.55
N PRO A 514 -8.03 -26.88 11.24
CA PRO A 514 -7.94 -28.16 11.93
C PRO A 514 -6.59 -28.81 11.65
N GLU A 515 -6.05 -29.54 12.64
CA GLU A 515 -4.88 -30.39 12.42
C GLU A 515 -5.24 -31.46 11.38
N GLU A 516 -4.48 -31.54 10.28
CA GLU A 516 -4.63 -32.62 9.31
C GLU A 516 -4.14 -33.93 9.94
N VAL A 517 -5.05 -34.69 10.56
CA VAL A 517 -4.75 -36.04 11.03
C VAL A 517 -4.76 -36.98 9.82
N PRO A 518 -3.62 -37.56 9.40
CA PRO A 518 -3.58 -38.45 8.25
C PRO A 518 -4.54 -39.62 8.46
N SER A 519 -5.38 -39.91 7.46
CA SER A 519 -6.36 -41.00 7.55
C SER A 519 -5.67 -42.33 7.87
N ALA A 520 -6.02 -42.93 9.01
CA ALA A 520 -5.52 -44.24 9.41
C ALA A 520 -5.96 -45.36 8.43
N VAL A 521 -6.94 -45.10 7.56
CA VAL A 521 -7.50 -46.08 6.63
C VAL A 521 -6.43 -46.65 5.69
N GLY A 522 -5.55 -45.81 5.13
CA GLY A 522 -4.49 -46.27 4.22
C GLY A 522 -3.51 -47.26 4.91
N PRO A 523 -2.88 -46.87 6.02
CA PRO A 523 -2.05 -47.76 6.83
C PRO A 523 -2.78 -49.02 7.33
N MET A 524 -4.04 -48.90 7.74
CA MET A 524 -4.85 -50.04 8.21
C MET A 524 -5.15 -51.02 7.08
N VAL A 525 -5.54 -50.55 5.90
CA VAL A 525 -5.79 -51.40 4.71
C VAL A 525 -4.50 -52.08 4.27
N ARG A 526 -3.37 -51.37 4.28
CA ARG A 526 -2.05 -51.95 3.97
C ARG A 526 -1.67 -53.05 4.95
N THR A 527 -1.87 -52.81 6.26
CA THR A 527 -1.57 -53.79 7.32
C THR A 527 -2.50 -55.00 7.22
N ALA A 528 -3.79 -54.79 7.00
CA ALA A 528 -4.76 -55.87 6.78
C ALA A 528 -4.41 -56.71 5.55
N GLY A 529 -3.99 -56.07 4.45
CA GLY A 529 -3.52 -56.75 3.24
C GLY A 529 -2.25 -57.61 3.49
N ILE A 530 -1.31 -57.10 4.29
CA ILE A 530 -0.10 -57.85 4.68
C ILE A 530 -0.47 -59.08 5.53
N ILE A 531 -1.34 -58.90 6.53
CA ILE A 531 -1.81 -59.99 7.38
C ILE A 531 -2.50 -61.08 6.54
N LEU A 532 -3.43 -60.68 5.66
CA LEU A 532 -4.12 -61.60 4.76
C LEU A 532 -3.15 -62.38 3.87
N ALA A 533 -2.13 -61.71 3.33
CA ALA A 533 -1.12 -62.38 2.50
C ALA A 533 -0.31 -63.42 3.31
N ILE A 534 0.07 -63.09 4.55
CA ILE A 534 0.76 -64.02 5.46
C ILE A 534 -0.13 -65.24 5.77
N GLU A 535 -1.42 -65.02 6.06
CA GLU A 535 -2.38 -66.10 6.33
C GLU A 535 -2.54 -67.02 5.11
N LEU A 536 -2.68 -66.46 3.91
CA LEU A 536 -2.79 -67.25 2.67
C LEU A 536 -1.52 -68.08 2.39
N VAL A 537 -0.33 -67.52 2.65
CA VAL A 537 0.94 -68.24 2.54
C VAL A 537 1.02 -69.38 3.55
N LEU A 538 0.63 -69.14 4.81
CA LEU A 538 0.59 -70.16 5.86
C LEU A 538 -0.38 -71.29 5.51
N ILE A 539 -1.61 -70.95 5.07
CA ILE A 539 -2.61 -71.94 4.65
C ILE A 539 -2.08 -72.77 3.46
N GLY A 540 -1.46 -72.11 2.47
CA GLY A 540 -0.85 -72.79 1.33
C GLY A 540 0.30 -73.72 1.74
N TRP A 541 1.14 -73.28 2.68
CA TRP A 541 2.24 -74.08 3.22
C TRP A 541 1.75 -75.30 4.01
N VAL A 542 0.75 -75.12 4.89
CA VAL A 542 0.13 -76.21 5.65
C VAL A 542 -0.53 -77.22 4.70
N ARG A 543 -1.29 -76.77 3.70
CA ARG A 543 -1.91 -77.65 2.70
C ARG A 543 -0.86 -78.45 1.93
N ARG A 544 0.18 -77.82 1.41
CA ARG A 544 1.29 -78.53 0.73
C ARG A 544 1.97 -79.57 1.62
N ARG A 545 2.14 -79.26 2.91
CA ARG A 545 2.72 -80.20 3.89
C ARG A 545 1.78 -81.36 4.22
N TYR A 546 0.47 -81.14 4.18
CA TYR A 546 -0.53 -82.19 4.38
C TYR A 546 -0.62 -83.10 3.15
N ASP A 547 -0.67 -82.53 1.95
CA ASP A 547 -0.74 -83.27 0.69
C ASP A 547 0.50 -84.16 0.48
N SER A 548 1.69 -83.64 0.81
CA SER A 548 2.94 -84.41 0.78
C SER A 548 3.03 -85.52 1.83
N ARG A 549 2.28 -85.43 2.94
CA ARG A 549 2.13 -86.53 3.92
C ARG A 549 1.15 -87.59 3.42
N THR A 550 0.03 -87.20 2.81
CA THR A 550 -0.93 -88.15 2.24
C THR A 550 -0.39 -88.90 1.01
N SER A 551 0.46 -88.26 0.19
CA SER A 551 1.13 -88.94 -0.94
C SER A 551 2.25 -89.90 -0.50
N ALA A 552 2.79 -89.74 0.71
CA ALA A 552 3.76 -90.68 1.28
C ALA A 552 3.07 -91.94 1.87
N ASP A 553 1.81 -91.83 2.29
CA ASP A 553 1.03 -92.93 2.89
C ASP A 553 0.29 -93.80 1.85
N SER A 554 0.07 -93.31 0.63
CA SER A 554 -0.61 -94.05 -0.45
C SER A 554 0.34 -94.86 -1.36
N GLY A 555 1.58 -95.10 -0.92
CA GLY A 555 2.67 -95.67 -1.73
C GLY A 555 2.98 -97.16 -1.52
N GLY A 556 2.12 -97.93 -0.86
CA GLY A 556 2.40 -99.35 -0.64
C GLY A 556 1.20 -100.19 -0.24
N GLU A 557 0.50 -100.77 -1.22
CA GLU A 557 -0.01 -102.14 -1.10
C GLU A 557 -0.25 -102.71 -2.52
N GLN A 558 0.58 -103.67 -2.92
CA GLN A 558 0.41 -104.46 -4.14
C GLN A 558 -0.36 -105.76 -3.83
N ARG A 559 -1.45 -105.98 -4.59
CA ARG A 559 -1.96 -107.29 -5.13
C ARG A 559 -2.49 -108.36 -4.13
N PRO A 560 -3.29 -109.40 -4.55
CA PRO A 560 -3.41 -109.97 -5.91
C PRO A 560 -4.84 -110.36 -6.41
N GLN A 561 -4.81 -110.91 -7.62
CA GLN A 561 -5.85 -111.45 -8.53
C GLN A 561 -6.81 -112.49 -7.94
N ALA A 562 -8.02 -112.61 -8.50
CA ALA A 562 -8.52 -113.85 -9.17
C ALA A 562 -9.96 -113.69 -9.71
N ALA A 563 -10.24 -114.43 -10.77
CA ALA A 563 -11.45 -114.43 -11.59
C ALA A 563 -12.60 -115.30 -11.04
N THR A 564 -13.84 -115.03 -11.50
CA THR A 564 -14.83 -116.06 -11.86
C THR A 564 -15.98 -115.46 -12.69
N SER A 565 -16.41 -116.25 -13.68
CA SER A 565 -17.39 -115.97 -14.75
C SER A 565 -18.84 -116.26 -14.37
N VAL A 566 -19.78 -115.48 -14.90
CA VAL A 566 -20.98 -115.92 -15.67
C VAL A 566 -21.22 -114.90 -16.78
#